data_AF-A0A9D6HK42-F1
#
_entry.id   AF-A0A9D6HK42-F1
#
_cell.length_a   1.000
_cell.length_b   1.000
_cell.length_c   1.000
_cell.angle_alpha   90.00
_cell.angle_beta   90.00
_cell.angle_gamma   90.00
#
_symmetry.space_group_name_H-M   'P 1'
#
loop_
_entity.id
_entity.type
_entity.pdbx_description
1 polymer ?
#
loop_
_entity_poly.entity_id
_entity_poly.type
_entity_poly.pdbx_seq_one_letter_code
_entity_poly.pdbx_strand_id
1 'polypeptide(L)' 'YQVLGPCPMHLTTFDLTKHGMVVAGHGTESLPQILLEVEGDDIYAVGVMGLIYGYADNQSGRA' A
#
# COMPACT_ATOMS: atom_id res chain seq x y z
N TYR A 1 -15.83 -3.02 -5.73
CA TYR A 1 -15.09 -1.76 -5.99
C TYR A 1 -13.63 -2.13 -6.11
N GLN A 2 -13.02 -1.94 -7.28
CA GLN A 2 -11.68 -2.44 -7.60
C GLN A 2 -10.60 -1.34 -7.48
N VAL A 3 -11.02 -0.07 -7.41
CA VAL A 3 -10.13 1.10 -7.36
C VAL A 3 -10.28 1.79 -6.00
N LEU A 4 -9.15 2.13 -5.38
CA LEU A 4 -9.04 3.00 -4.21
C LEU A 4 -8.75 4.44 -4.64
N GLY A 5 -9.42 5.39 -3.99
CA GLY A 5 -9.26 6.82 -4.23
C GLY A 5 -10.52 7.46 -4.84
N PRO A 6 -10.39 8.67 -5.40
CA PRO A 6 -9.16 9.46 -5.52
C PRO A 6 -8.59 9.90 -4.16
N CYS A 7 -7.25 9.97 -4.06
CA CYS A 7 -6.56 10.67 -2.97
C CYS A 7 -7.05 12.13 -2.95
N PRO A 8 -7.52 12.66 -1.82
CA PRO A 8 -8.17 13.97 -1.78
C PRO A 8 -7.23 15.14 -2.10
N MET A 9 -5.92 14.96 -1.95
CA MET A 9 -4.94 16.04 -2.11
C MET A 9 -4.55 16.30 -3.57
N HIS A 10 -4.48 15.25 -4.39
CA HIS A 10 -3.93 15.32 -5.75
C HIS A 10 -4.51 14.27 -6.70
N LEU A 11 -5.66 13.69 -6.34
CA LEU A 11 -6.51 12.86 -7.17
C LEU A 11 -5.92 11.52 -7.66
N THR A 12 -4.83 11.04 -7.06
CA THR A 12 -4.27 9.72 -7.39
C THR A 12 -5.25 8.59 -7.08
N THR A 13 -5.44 7.66 -8.01
CA THR A 13 -6.25 6.44 -7.86
C THR A 13 -5.40 5.18 -8.04
N PHE A 14 -5.75 4.11 -7.34
CA PHE A 14 -4.99 2.86 -7.31
C PHE A 14 -5.88 1.64 -7.56
N ASP A 15 -5.48 0.70 -8.41
CA ASP A 15 -6.20 -0.54 -8.65
C ASP A 15 -5.80 -1.61 -7.62
N LEU A 16 -6.71 -1.92 -6.70
CA LEU A 16 -6.51 -2.90 -5.63
C LEU A 16 -6.45 -4.34 -6.15
N THR A 17 -6.95 -4.60 -7.36
CA THR A 17 -6.87 -5.93 -7.99
C THR A 17 -5.56 -6.15 -8.76
N LYS A 18 -4.76 -5.10 -8.91
CA LYS A 18 -3.47 -5.10 -9.61
C LYS A 18 -2.36 -4.59 -8.71
N HIS A 19 -2.29 -5.13 -7.49
CA HIS A 19 -1.24 -4.82 -6.50
C HIS A 19 -1.09 -3.33 -6.20
N GLY A 20 -2.20 -2.58 -6.19
CA GLY A 20 -2.18 -1.15 -5.88
C GLY A 20 -1.60 -0.30 -7.00
N MET A 21 -1.58 -0.78 -8.25
CA MET A 21 -1.07 -0.04 -9.41
C MET A 21 -1.73 1.34 -9.52
N VAL A 22 -0.92 2.37 -9.76
CA VAL A 22 -1.43 3.72 -10.06
C VAL A 22 -2.23 3.67 -11.35
N VAL A 23 -3.51 4.02 -11.28
CA VAL A 23 -4.39 4.14 -12.46
C VAL A 23 -4.24 5.53 -13.07
N ALA A 24 -4.27 6.57 -12.25
CA ALA A 24 -4.08 7.96 -12.64
C ALA A 24 -3.60 8.81 -11.45
N GLY A 25 -3.00 9.97 -11.73
CA GLY A 25 -2.56 10.96 -10.74
C GLY A 25 -1.05 11.06 -10.59
N HIS A 26 -0.60 11.58 -9.44
CA HIS A 26 0.79 11.99 -9.23
C HIS A 26 1.68 10.98 -8.48
N GLY A 27 1.11 9.85 -8.02
CA GLY A 27 1.91 8.80 -7.39
C GLY A 27 2.87 8.16 -8.39
N THR A 28 4.14 8.02 -8.02
CA THR A 28 5.18 7.40 -8.88
C THR A 28 5.38 5.92 -8.60
N GLU A 29 4.79 5.41 -7.52
CA GLU A 29 4.88 4.02 -7.06
C GLU A 29 3.47 3.48 -6.78
N SER A 30 3.34 2.15 -6.88
CA SER A 30 2.09 1.47 -6.49
C SER A 30 1.84 1.65 -4.99
N LEU A 31 0.57 1.59 -4.58
CA LEU A 31 0.21 1.68 -3.16
C LEU A 31 0.90 0.54 -2.38
N PRO A 32 1.74 0.84 -1.37
CA PRO A 32 2.41 -0.20 -0.60
C PRO A 32 1.43 -1.22 -0.03
N GLN A 33 1.79 -2.51 -0.10
CA GLN A 33 0.93 -3.62 0.32
C GLN A 33 1.51 -4.31 1.54
N ILE A 34 0.67 -4.67 2.51
CA ILE A 34 1.08 -5.51 3.63
C ILE A 34 1.14 -6.96 3.16
N LEU A 35 2.25 -7.64 3.40
CA LEU A 35 2.38 -9.08 3.23
C LEU A 35 1.71 -9.76 4.42
N LEU A 36 0.73 -10.61 4.15
CA LEU A 36 -0.05 -11.30 5.16
C LEU A 36 0.24 -12.80 5.14
N GLU A 37 0.31 -13.39 6.33
CA GLU A 37 0.28 -14.84 6.54
C GLU A 37 -0.92 -15.21 7.40
N VAL A 38 -1.49 -16.39 7.16
CA VAL A 38 -2.64 -16.92 7.91
C VAL A 38 -2.19 -18.14 8.70
N GLU A 39 -2.44 -18.13 10.00
CA GLU A 39 -2.19 -19.26 10.89
C GLU A 39 -3.47 -19.58 11.67
N GLY A 40 -4.15 -20.66 11.30
CA GLY A 40 -5.47 -20.97 11.84
C GLY A 40 -6.49 -19.90 11.48
N ASP A 41 -7.09 -19.28 12.49
CA ASP A 41 -8.07 -18.19 12.35
C ASP A 41 -7.43 -16.79 12.43
N ASP A 42 -6.11 -16.71 12.66
CA ASP A 42 -5.38 -15.46 12.83
C ASP A 42 -4.72 -15.01 11.52
N ILE A 43 -4.62 -13.68 11.35
CA ILE A 43 -3.99 -13.03 10.20
C ILE A 43 -2.85 -12.14 10.71
N TYR A 44 -1.64 -12.40 10.22
CA TYR A 44 -0.43 -11.70 10.63
C TYR A 44 0.10 -10.80 9.51
N ALA A 45 0.45 -9.57 9.85
CA ALA A 45 1.26 -8.70 9.00
C ALA A 45 2.74 -9.07 9.17
N VAL A 46 3.34 -9.68 8.16
CA VAL A 46 4.72 -10.21 8.23
C VAL A 46 5.72 -9.39 7.41
N GLY A 47 5.25 -8.43 6.61
CA GLY A 47 6.12 -7.56 5.83
C GLY A 47 5.36 -6.50 5.05
N VAL A 48 6.10 -5.71 4.27
CA VAL A 48 5.55 -4.67 3.39
C VAL A 48 6.22 -4.75 2.03
N MET A 49 5.43 -4.75 0.96
CA MET A 49 5.89 -4.57 -0.42
C MET A 49 5.79 -3.09 -0.78
N GLY A 50 6.93 -2.47 -1.12
CA GLY A 50 7.05 -1.02 -1.34
C GLY A 50 7.52 -0.27 -0.10
N LEU A 51 7.86 1.01 -0.27
CA LEU A 51 8.32 1.89 0.81
C LEU A 51 7.13 2.71 1.34
N ILE A 52 6.97 2.76 2.66
CA ILE A 52 5.96 3.60 3.28
C ILE A 52 6.37 5.07 3.14
N TYR A 53 5.47 5.89 2.59
CA TYR A 53 5.71 7.32 2.41
C TYR A 53 6.11 8.00 3.73
N GLY A 54 7.13 8.86 3.66
CA GLY A 54 7.64 9.61 4.82
C GLY A 54 8.79 8.94 5.57
N TYR A 55 9.20 7.73 5.19
CA TYR A 55 10.32 7.00 5.79
C TYR A 55 11.37 6.63 4.75
N ALA A 56 12.63 6.58 5.17
CA ALA A 56 13.73 6.07 4.32
C ALA A 56 13.87 4.55 4.38
N ASP A 57 13.33 3.93 5.41
CA ASP A 57 13.29 2.48 5.63
C ASP A 57 12.05 2.11 6.45
N ASN A 58 11.39 0.99 6.11
CA ASN A 58 10.13 0.59 6.76
C ASN A 58 10.29 0.19 8.24
N GLN A 59 11.50 -0.17 8.69
CA GLN A 59 11.80 -0.48 10.09
C GLN A 59 12.26 0.74 10.90
N SER A 60 12.58 1.85 10.24
CA SER A 60 13.01 3.09 10.91
C SER A 60 11.86 3.82 11.62
N GLY A 61 10.61 3.57 11.21
CA GLY A 61 9.40 4.17 11.79
C GLY A 61 8.86 3.49 13.05
N ARG A 62 9.70 2.79 13.83
CA ARG A 62 9.25 2.14 15.07
C ARG A 62 8.74 3.20 16.07
N ALA A 63 7.50 3.00 16.52
CA ALA A 63 6.95 3.62 17.72
C ALA A 63 7.64 3.09 18.98
#